data_AF-A0A6J0C6Q8-F1
#
_entry.id   AF-A0A6J0C6Q8-F1
#
_cell.length_a   1.000
_cell.length_b   1.000
_cell.length_c   1.000
_cell.angle_alpha   90.00
_cell.angle_beta   90.00
_cell.angle_gamma   90.00
#
_symmetry.space_group_name_H-M   'P 1'
#
loop_
_entity.id
_entity.type
_entity.pdbx_description
1 polymer ?
#
loop_
_entity_poly.entity_id
_entity_poly.type
_entity_poly.pdbx_seq_one_letter_code
_entity_poly.pdbx_strand_id
1 'polypeptide(L)'
;MAVSARRCEWRWRRVRCAEIIVVVLCIEAILLLSCNGQKPINLGGIKRRDVYIAGFFPYGRHVPESHVGRGVMPSVKLAVDHINENPTILRNYRLHMWWNDTEVSLYRISLFFF
;
A
#
# COMPACT_ATOMS: atom_id res chain seq x y z
N MET A 1 19.06 -61.25 34.89
CA MET A 1 18.21 -60.05 35.09
C MET A 1 18.58 -58.90 34.11
N ALA A 2 18.77 -59.14 32.81
CA ALA A 2 19.27 -58.13 31.85
C ALA A 2 18.27 -57.71 30.75
N VAL A 3 17.11 -58.37 30.65
CA VAL A 3 16.12 -58.13 29.58
C VAL A 3 15.18 -56.96 29.91
N SER A 4 15.00 -56.63 31.19
CA SER A 4 14.11 -55.55 31.65
C SER A 4 14.69 -54.14 31.38
N ALA A 5 16.00 -53.96 31.57
CA ALA A 5 16.66 -52.66 31.39
C ALA A 5 16.66 -52.20 29.92
N ARG A 6 16.84 -53.14 28.97
CA ARG A 6 16.81 -52.83 27.53
C ARG A 6 15.42 -52.47 27.00
N ARG A 7 14.34 -52.76 27.71
CA ARG A 7 12.97 -52.40 27.25
C ARG A 7 12.62 -50.94 27.59
N CYS A 8 13.13 -50.42 28.70
CA CYS A 8 12.92 -49.03 29.11
C CYS A 8 13.64 -48.03 28.19
N GLU A 9 14.86 -48.34 27.77
CA GLU A 9 15.68 -47.43 26.95
C GLU A 9 15.04 -47.09 25.59
N TRP A 10 14.46 -48.09 24.91
CA TRP A 10 13.75 -47.88 23.64
C TRP A 10 12.42 -47.13 23.80
N ARG A 11 11.78 -47.22 24.97
CA ARG A 11 10.54 -46.49 25.27
C ARG A 11 10.83 -45.02 25.54
N TRP A 12 11.89 -44.71 26.29
CA TRP A 12 12.37 -43.34 26.51
C TRP A 12 12.91 -42.68 25.24
N ARG A 13 13.53 -43.45 24.34
CA ARG A 13 14.00 -42.96 23.04
C ARG A 13 12.83 -42.63 22.10
N ARG A 14 11.77 -43.46 22.09
CA ARG A 14 10.55 -43.21 21.29
C ARG A 14 9.74 -42.01 21.77
N VAL A 15 9.59 -41.84 23.09
CA VAL A 15 8.87 -40.68 23.66
C VAL A 15 9.62 -39.38 23.33
N ARG A 16 10.95 -39.36 23.46
CA ARG A 16 11.76 -38.19 23.09
C ARG A 16 11.69 -37.85 21.60
N CYS A 17 11.61 -38.85 20.72
CA CYS A 17 11.42 -38.60 19.28
C CYS A 17 10.03 -38.03 18.97
N ALA A 18 8.97 -38.51 19.64
CA ALA A 18 7.62 -38.00 19.44
C ALA A 18 7.48 -36.53 19.87
N GLU A 19 8.06 -36.17 21.02
CA GLU A 19 8.12 -34.78 21.52
C GLU A 19 8.82 -33.86 20.52
N ILE A 20 9.96 -34.29 19.95
CA ILE A 20 10.72 -33.50 18.96
C ILE A 20 9.88 -33.29 17.69
N ILE A 21 9.17 -34.31 17.21
CA ILE A 21 8.33 -34.20 16.01
C ILE A 21 7.20 -33.20 16.24
N VAL A 22 6.55 -33.22 17.40
CA VAL A 22 5.49 -32.27 17.76
C VAL A 22 6.03 -30.84 17.79
N VAL A 23 7.21 -30.63 18.38
CA VAL A 23 7.84 -29.30 18.43
C VAL A 23 8.16 -28.77 17.03
N VAL A 24 8.69 -29.60 16.13
CA VAL A 24 8.99 -29.20 14.75
C VAL A 24 7.72 -28.82 13.99
N LEU A 25 6.65 -29.61 14.11
CA LEU A 25 5.36 -29.31 13.46
C LEU A 25 4.73 -28.01 14.00
N CYS A 26 4.86 -27.75 15.31
CA CYS A 26 4.40 -26.50 15.92
C CYS A 26 5.20 -25.29 15.42
N ILE A 27 6.51 -25.41 15.25
CA ILE A 27 7.36 -24.32 14.75
C ILE A 27 6.98 -23.97 13.29
N GLU A 28 6.81 -24.96 12.42
CA GLU A 28 6.36 -24.76 11.04
C GLU A 28 4.98 -24.05 11.00
N ALA A 29 4.04 -24.46 11.86
CA ALA A 29 2.73 -23.81 11.95
C ALA A 29 2.82 -22.35 12.44
N ILE A 30 3.68 -22.05 13.42
CA ILE A 30 3.90 -20.69 13.94
C ILE A 30 4.57 -19.81 12.87
N LEU A 31 5.53 -20.35 12.10
CA LEU A 31 6.17 -19.64 11.00
C LEU A 31 5.18 -19.32 9.88
N LEU A 32 4.29 -20.25 9.53
CA LEU A 32 3.21 -20.03 8.56
C LEU A 32 2.19 -18.97 9.04
N LEU A 33 1.88 -18.91 10.34
CA LEU A 33 1.03 -17.86 10.91
C LEU A 33 1.70 -16.48 10.93
N SER A 34 3.03 -16.44 11.05
CA SER A 34 3.80 -15.19 11.16
C SER A 34 3.90 -14.43 9.84
N CYS A 35 3.65 -15.08 8.70
CA CYS A 35 3.70 -14.46 7.37
C CYS A 35 2.41 -13.75 6.93
N ASN A 36 1.27 -13.97 7.61
CA ASN A 36 -0.01 -13.34 7.25
C ASN A 36 -0.30 -12.02 7.98
N GLY A 37 0.68 -11.47 8.70
CA GLY A 37 0.49 -10.34 9.59
C GLY A 37 1.47 -9.19 9.37
N GLN A 38 1.63 -8.70 8.14
CA GLN A 38 2.14 -7.35 7.94
C GLN A 38 1.13 -6.37 8.55
N LYS A 39 1.21 -6.13 9.87
CA LYS A 39 0.54 -5.02 10.53
C LYS A 39 1.06 -3.75 9.87
N PRO A 40 0.23 -2.95 9.17
CA PRO A 40 0.70 -1.71 8.59
C PRO A 40 1.14 -0.79 9.73
N ILE A 41 2.41 -0.40 9.69
CA ILE A 41 3.03 0.56 10.61
C ILE A 41 2.32 1.90 10.44
N ASN A 42 1.29 2.21 11.24
CA ASN A 42 0.86 3.59 11.54
C ASN A 42 0.04 3.58 12.85
N LEU A 43 0.75 3.41 13.97
CA LEU A 43 0.21 3.64 15.31
C LEU A 43 0.45 5.12 15.67
N GLY A 44 -0.56 5.97 15.50
CA GLY A 44 -0.49 7.38 15.94
C GLY A 44 -1.32 8.36 15.12
N GLY A 45 -2.65 8.25 15.18
CA GLY A 45 -3.58 9.15 14.48
C GLY A 45 -3.53 8.99 12.96
N ILE A 46 -4.67 8.75 12.31
CA ILE A 46 -4.72 8.60 10.85
C ILE A 46 -4.51 9.98 10.22
N LYS A 47 -3.26 10.47 10.20
CA LYS A 47 -2.86 11.59 9.35
C LYS A 47 -2.86 11.04 7.92
N ARG A 48 -3.88 11.42 7.15
CA ARG A 48 -3.92 11.16 5.71
C ARG A 48 -2.67 11.77 5.09
N ARG A 49 -1.97 11.01 4.25
CA ARG A 49 -0.77 11.45 3.53
C ARG A 49 -1.20 12.23 2.30
N ASP A 50 -0.72 13.45 2.13
CA ASP A 50 -1.07 14.25 0.96
C ASP A 50 -0.31 13.76 -0.28
N VAL A 51 -1.03 13.57 -1.39
CA VAL A 51 -0.49 13.25 -2.71
C VAL A 51 -0.86 14.36 -3.67
N TYR A 52 0.12 14.83 -4.44
CA TYR A 52 -0.09 15.90 -5.41
C TYR A 52 0.01 15.35 -6.83
N ILE A 53 -0.96 15.71 -7.66
CA ILE A 53 -0.88 15.53 -9.11
C ILE A 53 -0.75 16.89 -9.78
N ALA A 54 0.14 16.97 -10.76
CA ALA A 54 0.29 18.12 -11.62
C ALA A 54 -0.67 17.99 -12.81
N GLY A 55 -1.39 19.05 -13.14
CA GLY A 55 -2.27 19.12 -14.28
C GLY A 55 -1.90 20.26 -15.21
N PHE A 56 -1.69 19.95 -16.48
CA PHE A 56 -1.32 20.91 -17.52
C PHE A 56 -2.49 21.08 -18.47
N PHE A 57 -3.19 22.20 -18.38
CA PHE A 57 -4.35 22.47 -19.23
C PHE A 57 -4.17 23.81 -19.95
N PRO A 58 -4.40 23.86 -21.27
CA PRO A 58 -4.50 25.12 -21.97
C PRO A 58 -5.80 25.80 -21.56
N TYR A 59 -5.73 26.91 -20.83
CA TYR A 59 -6.90 27.60 -20.28
C TYR A 59 -7.05 29.04 -20.80
N GLY A 60 -5.96 29.61 -21.33
CA GLY A 60 -5.87 30.97 -21.82
C GLY A 60 -6.92 31.32 -22.87
N ARG A 61 -7.60 32.46 -22.72
CA ARG A 61 -8.71 32.87 -23.61
C ARG A 61 -8.32 33.09 -25.06
N HIS A 62 -7.04 33.37 -25.30
CA HIS A 62 -6.47 33.62 -26.62
C HIS A 62 -6.04 32.32 -27.33
N VAL A 63 -6.04 31.19 -26.64
CA VAL A 63 -5.64 29.89 -27.20
C VAL A 63 -6.86 29.17 -27.79
N PRO A 64 -6.84 28.78 -29.07
CA PRO A 64 -7.96 28.08 -29.69
C PRO A 64 -8.26 26.72 -29.03
N GLU A 65 -7.24 26.04 -28.50
CA GLU A 65 -7.37 24.78 -27.76
C GLU A 65 -7.91 24.96 -26.33
N SER A 66 -8.13 26.19 -25.86
CA SER A 66 -8.59 26.46 -24.49
C SER A 66 -9.95 25.86 -24.16
N HIS A 67 -10.79 25.61 -25.17
CA HIS A 67 -12.05 24.92 -24.99
C HIS A 67 -11.87 23.51 -24.43
N VAL A 68 -10.79 22.82 -24.81
CA VAL A 68 -10.46 21.49 -24.29
C VAL A 68 -10.07 21.59 -22.82
N GLY A 69 -9.15 22.49 -22.47
CA GLY A 69 -8.75 22.67 -21.07
C GLY A 69 -9.91 23.10 -20.16
N ARG A 70 -10.83 23.93 -20.66
CA ARG A 70 -12.06 24.31 -19.93
C ARG A 70 -13.05 23.15 -19.71
N GLY A 71 -13.05 22.14 -20.57
CA GLY A 71 -13.84 20.92 -20.36
C GLY A 71 -13.15 19.90 -19.47
N VAL A 72 -11.84 19.71 -19.67
CA VAL A 72 -11.07 18.66 -18.98
C VAL A 72 -10.78 19.05 -17.54
N MET A 73 -10.35 20.27 -17.25
CA MET A 73 -10.00 20.71 -15.90
C MET A 73 -11.12 20.48 -14.86
N PRO A 74 -12.39 20.91 -15.09
CA PRO A 74 -13.45 20.67 -14.12
C PRO A 74 -13.76 19.18 -13.96
N SER A 75 -13.65 18.40 -15.04
CA SER A 75 -13.84 16.95 -15.01
C SER A 75 -12.79 16.25 -14.13
N VAL A 76 -11.52 16.66 -14.25
CA VAL A 76 -10.44 16.13 -13.40
C VAL A 76 -10.65 16.54 -11.94
N LYS A 77 -11.08 17.78 -11.68
CA LYS A 77 -11.36 18.24 -10.31
C LYS A 77 -12.47 17.42 -9.66
N LEU A 78 -13.57 17.16 -10.38
CA LEU A 78 -14.65 16.29 -9.90
C LEU A 78 -14.18 14.86 -9.64
N ALA A 79 -13.31 14.31 -10.49
CA ALA A 79 -12.75 12.98 -10.29
C ALA A 79 -11.88 12.92 -9.02
N VAL A 80 -11.08 13.97 -8.75
CA VAL A 80 -10.27 14.08 -7.52
C VAL A 80 -11.17 14.12 -6.28
N ASP A 81 -12.27 14.88 -6.34
CA ASP A 81 -13.25 14.96 -5.24
C ASP A 81 -13.89 13.58 -4.99
N HIS A 82 -14.36 12.89 -6.04
CA HIS A 82 -14.92 11.53 -5.93
C HIS A 82 -13.91 10.51 -5.36
N ILE A 83 -12.63 10.59 -5.73
CA ILE A 83 -11.59 9.71 -5.19
C ILE A 83 -11.38 9.96 -3.70
N ASN A 84 -11.36 11.24 -3.28
CA ASN A 84 -11.18 11.62 -1.88
C ASN A 84 -12.37 11.27 -0.99
N GLU A 85 -13.59 11.24 -1.55
CA GLU A 85 -14.81 10.84 -0.85
C GLU A 85 -14.93 9.32 -0.72
N ASN A 86 -14.35 8.55 -1.66
CA ASN A 86 -14.47 7.09 -1.66
C ASN A 86 -13.61 6.44 -0.57
N PRO A 87 -14.21 5.78 0.43
CA PRO A 87 -13.47 5.19 1.55
C PRO A 87 -12.76 3.88 1.19
N THR A 88 -12.76 3.44 -0.07
CA THR A 88 -12.07 2.22 -0.52
C THR A 88 -10.82 2.51 -1.35
N ILE A 89 -10.78 3.68 -1.99
CA ILE A 89 -9.68 4.13 -2.84
C ILE A 89 -8.82 5.08 -2.01
N LEU A 90 -7.49 4.91 -2.04
CA LEU A 90 -6.55 5.83 -1.38
C LEU A 90 -6.91 6.13 0.10
N ARG A 91 -7.40 5.13 0.86
CA ARG A 91 -7.91 5.24 2.25
C ARG A 91 -7.11 6.12 3.22
N ASN A 92 -5.79 6.11 3.10
CA ASN A 92 -4.87 6.82 3.97
C ASN A 92 -4.14 7.98 3.26
N TYR A 93 -4.66 8.38 2.11
CA TYR A 93 -4.13 9.46 1.30
C TYR A 93 -5.21 10.51 1.04
N ARG A 94 -4.77 11.74 0.78
CA ARG A 94 -5.64 12.80 0.27
C ARG A 94 -5.02 13.31 -1.02
N LEU A 95 -5.75 13.17 -2.11
CA LEU A 95 -5.31 13.58 -3.42
C LEU A 95 -5.59 15.07 -3.61
N HIS A 96 -4.58 15.83 -3.98
CA HIS A 96 -4.66 17.23 -4.33
C HIS A 96 -4.18 17.42 -5.77
N MET A 97 -4.81 18.33 -6.48
CA MET A 97 -4.45 18.66 -7.84
C MET A 97 -3.88 20.07 -7.86
N TRP A 98 -2.64 20.20 -8.31
CA TRP A 98 -2.02 21.48 -8.62
C TRP A 98 -2.01 21.65 -10.13
N TRP A 99 -2.55 22.76 -10.63
CA TRP A 99 -2.61 23.02 -12.05
C TRP A 99 -2.26 24.47 -12.35
N ASN A 100 -1.70 24.72 -13.53
CA ASN A 100 -1.41 26.05 -14.03
C ASN A 100 -1.87 26.16 -15.49
N ASP A 101 -2.21 27.38 -15.91
CA ASP A 101 -2.52 27.65 -17.31
C ASP A 101 -1.23 27.60 -18.13
N THR A 102 -1.17 26.61 -19.02
CA THR A 102 0.01 26.38 -19.85
C THR A 102 0.02 27.22 -21.11
N GLU A 103 -1.12 27.75 -21.55
CA GLU A 103 -1.27 28.45 -22.82
C GLU A 103 -0.59 27.72 -24.00
N VAL A 104 -0.51 26.37 -23.96
CA VAL A 104 0.20 25.51 -24.96
C VAL A 104 1.72 25.80 -25.05
N SER A 105 2.27 26.56 -24.10
CA SER A 105 3.67 26.97 -24.10
C SER A 105 4.54 26.02 -23.27
N LEU A 106 5.53 25.39 -23.91
CA LEU A 106 6.44 24.45 -23.26
C LEU A 106 7.30 25.11 -22.17
N TYR A 107 7.65 26.39 -22.33
CA TYR A 107 8.35 27.18 -21.31
C TYR A 107 7.55 27.33 -20.01
N ARG A 108 6.23 27.52 -20.10
CA ARG A 108 5.35 27.60 -18.91
C ARG A 108 5.25 26.28 -18.17
N ILE A 109 5.31 25.16 -18.91
CA ILE A 109 5.37 23.82 -18.31
C ILE A 109 6.70 23.65 -17.57
N SER A 110 7.81 24.08 -18.16
CA SER A 110 9.11 24.03 -17.49
C SER A 110 9.14 24.82 -16.18
N LEU A 111 8.56 26.03 -16.16
CA LEU A 111 8.46 26.87 -14.96
C LEU A 111 7.59 26.26 -13.84
N PHE A 112 6.79 25.24 -14.14
CA PHE A 112 6.01 24.56 -13.11
C PHE A 112 6.87 23.64 -12.24
N PHE A 113 7.98 23.15 -12.77
CA PHE A 113 8.87 22.19 -12.11
C PHE A 113 10.07 22.83 -11.40
N PHE A 114 10.28 24.14 -11.56
CA PHE A 114 11.35 24.93 -10.95
C PHE A 114 10.78 26.01 -10.05
#